data_AF-A0A9E0GBM2-F1
#
_entry.id   AF-A0A9E0GBM2-F1
#
_cell.length_a   1.000
_cell.length_b   1.000
_cell.length_c   1.000
_cell.angle_alpha   90.00
_cell.angle_beta   90.00
_cell.angle_gamma   90.00
#
_symmetry.space_group_name_H-M   'P 1'
#
loop_
_entity.id
_entity.type
_entity.pdbx_description
1 polymer ?
#
loop_
_entity_poly.entity_id
_entity_poly.type
_entity_poly.pdbx_seq_one_letter_code
_entity_poly.pdbx_strand_id
1 'polypeptide(L)'
;MLPYEEMVGDYVRETGNHVLYRVTPVFDGDDLVAKGVQMEAMSVEDKGEDIKFNVFVYNVQDGVKIDYETGDSEADSSVQVTTENSKASQKYHTNQNSSNNSKNNSSNKNTTAVKTNTKTTASQKIRGNSRSKVYHCPGQRDYDRMGTSKYLVTFKSEKEAKAAGYHKAQR
;
A
#
# COMPACT_ATOMS: atom_id res chain seq x y z
N MET A 1 3.75 -9.71 -3.07
CA MET A 1 4.72 -8.70 -3.58
C MET A 1 4.53 -7.31 -2.99
N LEU A 2 3.30 -6.91 -2.64
CA LEU A 2 2.96 -5.56 -2.18
C LEU A 2 3.93 -4.90 -1.17
N PRO A 3 4.45 -5.58 -0.13
CA PRO A 3 5.38 -4.94 0.81
C PRO A 3 6.65 -4.38 0.14
N TYR A 4 7.17 -5.08 -0.88
CA TYR A 4 8.36 -4.63 -1.61
C TYR A 4 8.06 -3.48 -2.56
N GLU A 5 6.88 -3.49 -3.18
CA GLU A 5 6.42 -2.43 -4.07
C GLU A 5 6.14 -1.13 -3.30
N GLU A 6 5.51 -1.23 -2.14
CA GLU A 6 5.27 -0.09 -1.25
C GLU A 6 6.59 0.51 -0.77
N MET A 7 7.54 -0.33 -0.35
CA MET A 7 8.87 0.14 0.08
C MET A 7 9.60 0.94 -1.02
N VAL A 8 9.61 0.42 -2.26
CA VAL A 8 10.22 1.13 -3.41
C VAL A 8 9.42 2.38 -3.78
N GLY A 9 8.09 2.27 -3.81
CA GLY A 9 7.19 3.36 -4.17
C GLY A 9 7.26 4.54 -3.20
N ASP A 10 7.36 4.25 -1.90
CA ASP A 10 7.55 5.25 -0.86
C ASP A 10 8.91 5.93 -1.01
N TYR A 11 9.99 5.17 -1.22
CA TYR A 11 11.33 5.74 -1.47
C TYR A 11 11.32 6.74 -2.62
N VAL A 12 10.82 6.33 -3.79
CA VAL A 12 10.77 7.20 -4.99
C VAL A 12 9.91 8.45 -4.74
N ARG A 13 8.78 8.31 -4.04
CA ARG A 13 7.86 9.42 -3.81
C ARG A 13 8.37 10.41 -2.75
N GLU A 14 9.04 9.92 -1.71
CA GLU A 14 9.54 10.75 -0.61
C GLU A 14 10.82 11.49 -0.97
N THR A 15 11.70 10.87 -1.75
CA THR A 15 13.03 11.41 -2.06
C THR A 15 13.10 12.07 -3.44
N GLY A 16 12.29 11.60 -4.41
CA GLY A 16 12.47 11.94 -5.82
C GLY A 16 13.65 11.23 -6.49
N ASN A 17 14.28 10.27 -5.80
CA ASN A 17 15.41 9.48 -6.28
C ASN A 17 14.95 8.31 -7.16
N HIS A 18 15.93 7.58 -7.72
CA HIS A 18 15.70 6.48 -8.65
C HIS A 18 16.06 5.13 -8.05
N VAL A 19 15.41 4.09 -8.55
CA VAL A 19 15.65 2.70 -8.17
C VAL A 19 15.85 1.88 -9.44
N LEU A 20 16.94 1.12 -9.51
CA LEU A 20 17.06 0.01 -10.45
C LEU A 20 16.14 -1.09 -9.97
N TYR A 21 15.13 -1.44 -10.77
CA TYR A 21 14.11 -2.40 -10.40
C TYR A 21 13.94 -3.45 -11.50
N ARG A 22 14.02 -4.73 -11.13
CA ARG A 22 13.82 -5.85 -12.06
C ARG A 22 12.93 -6.91 -11.41
N VAL A 23 11.99 -7.43 -12.20
CA VAL A 23 11.12 -8.54 -11.81
C VAL A 23 11.22 -9.60 -12.90
N THR A 24 11.60 -10.82 -12.51
CA THR A 24 11.76 -11.95 -13.42
C THR A 24 10.84 -13.09 -12.97
N PRO A 25 9.79 -13.44 -13.75
CA PRO A 25 8.99 -14.62 -13.46
C PRO A 25 9.84 -15.89 -13.62
N VAL A 26 9.62 -16.86 -12.74
CA VAL A 26 10.34 -18.15 -12.77
C VAL A 26 9.34 -19.27 -12.99
N PHE A 27 9.53 -19.99 -14.09
CA PHE A 27 8.73 -21.15 -14.50
C PHE A 27 9.53 -22.44 -14.24
N ASP A 28 8.80 -23.54 -14.06
CA ASP A 28 9.39 -24.87 -14.06
C ASP A 28 9.03 -25.56 -15.38
N GLY A 29 10.05 -25.85 -16.21
CA GLY A 29 9.83 -26.38 -17.56
C GLY A 29 8.89 -25.52 -18.41
N ASP A 30 7.83 -26.15 -18.93
CA ASP A 30 6.84 -25.56 -19.81
C ASP A 30 5.55 -25.13 -19.08
N ASP A 31 5.58 -25.02 -17.74
CA ASP A 31 4.44 -24.55 -16.94
C ASP A 31 3.86 -23.24 -17.48
N LEU A 32 2.53 -23.13 -17.60
CA LEU A 32 1.86 -21.91 -18.04
C LEU A 32 1.83 -20.82 -16.95
N VAL A 33 2.03 -21.20 -15.69
CA VAL A 33 2.03 -20.29 -14.55
C VAL A 33 3.38 -20.33 -13.84
N ALA A 34 3.93 -19.16 -13.54
CA ALA A 34 5.18 -19.05 -12.80
C ALA A 34 5.02 -19.57 -11.36
N LYS A 35 6.04 -20.28 -10.87
CA LYS A 35 6.16 -20.66 -9.44
C LYS A 35 6.26 -19.45 -8.52
N GLY A 36 6.70 -18.33 -9.09
CA GLY A 36 6.88 -17.06 -8.38
C GLY A 36 7.66 -16.07 -9.23
N VAL A 37 8.07 -14.99 -8.59
CA VAL A 37 8.88 -13.94 -9.21
C VAL A 37 10.14 -13.67 -8.40
N GLN A 38 11.27 -13.59 -9.08
CA GLN A 38 12.49 -13.00 -8.52
C GLN A 38 12.37 -11.47 -8.63
N MET A 39 12.47 -10.77 -7.51
CA MET A 39 12.40 -9.31 -7.44
C MET A 39 13.72 -8.76 -6.93
N GLU A 40 14.27 -7.81 -7.67
CA GLU A 40 15.54 -7.15 -7.38
C GLU A 40 15.35 -5.64 -7.40
N ALA A 41 15.86 -4.96 -6.37
CA ALA A 41 15.86 -3.51 -6.33
C ALA A 41 17.15 -2.96 -5.71
N MET A 42 17.61 -1.83 -6.23
CA MET A 42 18.71 -1.06 -5.66
C MET A 42 18.51 0.44 -5.89
N SER A 43 18.56 1.26 -4.84
CA SER A 43 18.59 2.73 -4.96
C SER A 43 19.88 3.19 -5.66
N VAL A 44 19.76 4.16 -6.56
CA VAL A 44 20.85 4.55 -7.47
C VAL A 44 21.80 5.54 -6.80
N GLU A 45 21.23 6.56 -6.16
CA GLU A 45 21.93 7.73 -5.65
C GLU A 45 22.85 7.38 -4.47
N ASP A 46 22.37 6.50 -3.60
CA ASP A 46 23.06 6.04 -2.39
C ASP A 46 23.72 4.66 -2.58
N LYS A 47 23.69 4.09 -3.79
CA LYS A 47 24.27 2.77 -4.12
C LYS A 47 23.69 1.62 -3.29
N GLY A 48 22.40 1.71 -2.96
CA GLY A 48 21.67 0.65 -2.28
C GLY A 48 21.78 0.71 -0.75
N GLU A 49 22.02 1.88 -0.18
CA GLU A 49 21.97 2.05 1.29
C GLU A 49 20.52 2.04 1.80
N ASP A 50 19.59 2.72 1.12
CA ASP A 50 18.19 2.80 1.54
C ASP A 50 17.33 1.67 0.97
N ILE A 51 17.50 1.34 -0.32
CA ILE A 51 16.78 0.25 -0.99
C ILE A 51 17.80 -0.73 -1.54
N LYS A 52 17.81 -1.95 -1.02
CA LYS A 52 18.57 -3.06 -1.60
C LYS A 52 17.97 -4.41 -1.23
N PHE A 53 17.46 -5.12 -2.22
CA PHE A 53 16.98 -6.48 -2.00
C PHE A 53 17.07 -7.35 -3.25
N ASN A 54 17.09 -8.65 -3.00
CA ASN A 54 17.00 -9.71 -3.99
C ASN A 54 16.16 -10.85 -3.38
N VAL A 55 14.88 -10.93 -3.72
CA VAL A 55 13.91 -11.81 -3.05
C VAL A 55 13.11 -12.63 -4.05
N PHE A 56 12.77 -13.86 -3.68
CA PHE A 56 11.81 -14.67 -4.42
C PHE A 56 10.43 -14.61 -3.76
N VAL A 57 9.41 -14.21 -4.52
CA VAL A 57 8.02 -14.17 -4.06
C VAL A 57 7.27 -15.33 -4.69
N TYR A 58 6.92 -16.33 -3.87
CA TYR A 58 6.17 -17.50 -4.30
C TYR A 58 4.76 -17.13 -4.76
N ASN A 59 4.30 -17.77 -5.83
CA ASN A 59 2.93 -17.68 -6.31
C ASN A 59 2.05 -18.74 -5.63
N VAL A 60 1.95 -18.66 -4.31
CA VAL A 60 1.16 -19.58 -3.48
C VAL A 60 0.17 -18.79 -2.63
N GLN A 61 -0.95 -19.42 -2.29
CA GLN A 61 -1.93 -18.86 -1.37
C GLN A 61 -2.52 -19.97 -0.51
N ASP A 62 -2.62 -19.74 0.80
CA ASP A 62 -3.22 -20.70 1.73
C ASP A 62 -4.66 -21.05 1.31
N GLY A 63 -4.96 -22.36 1.31
CA GLY A 63 -6.27 -22.89 0.91
C GLY A 63 -6.52 -22.87 -0.60
N VAL A 64 -5.52 -22.55 -1.42
CA VAL A 64 -5.60 -22.61 -2.89
C VAL A 64 -4.53 -23.55 -3.41
N LYS A 65 -4.96 -24.58 -4.13
CA LYS A 65 -4.07 -25.43 -4.92
C LYS A 65 -4.08 -24.91 -6.36
N ILE A 66 -2.88 -24.65 -6.88
CA ILE A 66 -2.66 -24.14 -8.24
C ILE A 66 -2.06 -25.27 -9.06
N ASP A 67 -2.67 -25.56 -10.20
CA ASP A 67 -2.05 -26.35 -11.26
C ASP A 67 -1.21 -25.40 -12.11
N TYR A 68 0.12 -25.52 -12.00
CA TYR A 68 1.04 -24.63 -12.70
C TYR A 68 1.20 -24.99 -14.19
N GLU A 69 0.94 -26.24 -14.54
CA GLU A 69 1.05 -26.73 -15.91
C GLU A 69 -0.09 -26.16 -16.76
N THR A 70 -1.32 -26.22 -16.24
CA THR A 70 -2.52 -25.76 -16.96
C THR A 70 -2.93 -24.33 -16.63
N GLY A 71 -2.59 -23.84 -15.43
CA GLY A 71 -3.01 -22.55 -14.88
C GLY A 71 -4.35 -22.56 -14.16
N ASP A 72 -4.98 -23.73 -14.00
CA ASP A 72 -6.21 -23.88 -13.22
C ASP A 72 -5.94 -23.78 -11.69
N SER A 73 -6.99 -23.49 -10.92
CA SER A 73 -6.90 -23.47 -9.45
C SER A 73 -8.15 -24.01 -8.77
N GLU A 74 -7.96 -24.62 -7.60
CA GLU A 74 -9.03 -25.21 -6.79
C GLU A 74 -8.83 -24.93 -5.29
N ALA A 75 -9.92 -25.04 -4.52
CA ALA A 75 -9.85 -24.91 -3.07
C ALA A 75 -9.15 -26.13 -2.46
N ASP A 76 -8.06 -25.90 -1.72
CA ASP A 76 -7.35 -26.97 -1.03
C ASP A 76 -8.01 -27.25 0.33
N SER A 77 -8.67 -28.40 0.41
CA SER A 77 -9.42 -28.83 1.60
C SER A 77 -8.51 -29.43 2.70
N SER A 78 -7.21 -29.56 2.46
CA SER A 78 -6.26 -30.17 3.41
C SER A 78 -5.71 -29.19 4.46
N VAL A 79 -5.92 -27.88 4.27
CA VAL A 79 -5.42 -26.85 5.18
C VAL A 79 -6.49 -26.48 6.22
N GLN A 80 -6.33 -27.02 7.43
CA GLN A 80 -7.00 -26.49 8.62
C GLN A 80 -6.45 -25.08 8.89
N VAL A 81 -7.32 -24.06 8.84
CA VAL A 81 -6.95 -22.67 9.11
C VAL A 81 -6.51 -22.52 10.58
N THR A 82 -5.22 -22.69 10.87
CA THR A 82 -4.65 -22.25 12.15
C THR A 82 -4.62 -20.74 12.16
N THR A 83 -5.60 -20.16 12.85
CA THR A 83 -5.79 -18.71 12.94
C THR A 83 -4.79 -18.13 13.94
N GLU A 84 -3.54 -17.95 13.53
CA GLU A 84 -2.54 -17.14 14.24
C GLU A 84 -2.00 -16.03 13.34
N ASN A 85 -2.90 -15.15 12.90
CA ASN A 85 -2.73 -13.69 12.73
C ASN A 85 -3.82 -13.14 11.80
N SER A 86 -5.00 -12.89 12.36
CA SER A 86 -6.14 -12.36 11.64
C SER A 86 -6.00 -10.87 11.32
N LYS A 87 -5.25 -10.46 10.27
CA LYS A 87 -5.46 -9.19 9.54
C LYS A 87 -4.90 -9.20 8.11
N ALA A 88 -5.61 -9.81 7.17
CA ALA A 88 -5.73 -9.35 5.77
C ALA A 88 -6.78 -10.24 5.08
N SER A 89 -7.99 -9.72 4.89
CA SER A 89 -8.50 -9.35 3.57
C SER A 89 -9.38 -10.46 2.97
N GLN A 90 -10.65 -10.46 3.40
CA GLN A 90 -11.72 -11.00 2.58
C GLN A 90 -12.21 -9.93 1.59
N LYS A 91 -12.75 -10.42 0.47
CA LYS A 91 -13.16 -9.78 -0.79
C LYS A 91 -11.99 -9.80 -1.78
N TYR A 92 -12.07 -10.53 -2.88
CA TYR A 92 -13.18 -10.54 -3.83
C TYR A 92 -13.41 -11.91 -4.47
N HIS A 93 -14.68 -12.29 -4.61
CA HIS A 93 -15.26 -12.87 -5.83
C HIS A 93 -16.70 -12.37 -5.91
N THR A 94 -17.03 -11.57 -6.93
CA THR A 94 -18.35 -11.57 -7.59
C THR A 94 -18.18 -10.92 -8.96
N ASN A 95 -18.37 -11.72 -10.01
CA ASN A 95 -18.69 -11.29 -11.36
C ASN A 95 -20.08 -10.65 -11.39
N GLN A 96 -20.26 -9.50 -12.06
CA GLN A 96 -21.43 -9.22 -12.92
C GLN A 96 -21.13 -8.12 -13.96
N ASN A 97 -21.32 -8.47 -15.23
CA ASN A 97 -21.65 -7.56 -16.33
C ASN A 97 -23.06 -6.96 -16.10
N SER A 98 -23.25 -5.65 -16.32
CA SER A 98 -24.26 -5.12 -17.27
C SER A 98 -24.26 -3.59 -17.37
N SER A 99 -24.64 -3.13 -18.56
CA SER A 99 -24.64 -1.75 -19.07
C SER A 99 -25.85 -0.92 -18.60
N ASN A 100 -25.68 0.41 -18.45
CA ASN A 100 -26.51 1.49 -19.04
C ASN A 100 -26.59 2.80 -18.21
N ASN A 101 -25.97 3.83 -18.78
CA ASN A 101 -26.57 5.11 -19.21
C ASN A 101 -27.08 6.16 -18.17
N SER A 102 -26.50 7.36 -18.30
CA SER A 102 -27.19 8.67 -18.47
C SER A 102 -27.03 9.75 -17.37
N LYS A 103 -26.24 10.78 -17.73
CA LYS A 103 -26.53 12.24 -17.71
C LYS A 103 -26.77 12.93 -16.35
N ASN A 104 -25.90 13.85 -15.94
CA ASN A 104 -25.98 15.33 -16.13
C ASN A 104 -25.95 15.94 -14.70
N ASN A 105 -25.46 17.12 -14.35
CA ASN A 105 -24.98 18.32 -15.04
C ASN A 105 -24.23 19.16 -13.97
N SER A 106 -23.30 20.04 -14.41
CA SER A 106 -23.05 21.44 -13.96
C SER A 106 -23.18 21.81 -12.46
N SER A 107 -22.35 22.64 -11.83
CA SER A 107 -21.68 23.84 -12.34
C SER A 107 -20.83 24.47 -11.21
N ASN A 108 -19.57 24.80 -11.54
CA ASN A 108 -18.91 26.11 -11.37
C ASN A 108 -19.20 27.01 -10.13
N LYS A 109 -18.16 27.34 -9.33
CA LYS A 109 -17.82 28.75 -8.96
C LYS A 109 -16.48 28.91 -8.22
N ASN A 110 -15.50 29.35 -8.99
CA ASN A 110 -14.43 30.36 -8.83
C ASN A 110 -14.08 31.05 -7.47
N THR A 111 -12.80 31.46 -7.39
CA THR A 111 -12.14 32.57 -6.63
C THR A 111 -11.83 32.40 -5.13
N THR A 112 -10.76 32.92 -4.50
CA THR A 112 -9.47 33.56 -4.85
C THR A 112 -8.67 33.73 -3.54
N ALA A 113 -7.35 33.53 -3.58
CA ALA A 113 -6.27 34.06 -2.72
C ALA A 113 -6.34 34.03 -1.17
N VAL A 114 -5.23 33.63 -0.53
CA VAL A 114 -4.28 34.52 0.19
C VAL A 114 -3.30 33.67 1.03
N LYS A 115 -2.00 33.97 0.89
CA LYS A 115 -0.87 33.47 1.69
C LYS A 115 -0.96 33.98 3.13
N THR A 116 -0.58 33.16 4.12
CA THR A 116 0.41 33.59 5.14
C THR A 116 0.96 32.41 5.94
N ASN A 117 2.29 32.38 6.10
CA ASN A 117 3.01 31.61 7.10
C ASN A 117 2.66 32.09 8.51
N THR A 118 2.38 31.18 9.44
CA THR A 118 2.63 31.41 10.87
C THR A 118 3.08 30.11 11.55
N LYS A 119 4.30 30.18 12.07
CA LYS A 119 4.91 29.22 13.00
C LYS A 119 4.40 29.60 14.39
N THR A 120 3.63 28.74 15.05
CA THR A 120 3.34 28.88 16.49
C THR A 120 3.05 27.54 17.15
N THR A 121 4.09 27.04 17.80
CA THR A 121 4.15 26.36 19.09
C THR A 121 2.81 26.13 19.80
N ALA A 122 2.13 25.05 19.43
CA ALA A 122 1.29 24.25 20.31
C ALA A 122 1.46 22.81 19.84
N SER A 123 1.52 21.85 20.77
CA SER A 123 1.67 20.41 20.48
C SER A 123 0.48 19.92 19.64
N GLN A 124 0.49 20.15 18.33
CA GLN A 124 -0.56 19.70 17.45
C GLN A 124 -0.37 18.20 17.21
N LYS A 125 -1.28 17.41 17.79
CA LYS A 125 -1.20 15.94 17.82
C LYS A 125 -1.32 15.40 16.40
N ILE A 126 -0.40 14.55 15.99
CA ILE A 126 -0.49 13.84 14.71
C ILE A 126 -1.50 12.71 14.85
N ARG A 127 -2.44 12.59 13.90
CA ARG A 127 -3.50 11.58 13.94
C ARG A 127 -3.21 10.47 12.94
N GLY A 128 -2.93 9.26 13.43
CA GLY A 128 -2.67 8.05 12.66
C GLY A 128 -3.86 7.08 12.60
N ASN A 129 -3.86 6.23 11.58
CA ASN A 129 -4.73 5.08 11.45
C ASN A 129 -3.93 3.80 11.70
N SER A 130 -4.20 3.09 12.81
CA SER A 130 -3.51 1.83 13.13
C SER A 130 -3.68 0.72 12.09
N ARG A 131 -4.73 0.78 11.26
CA ARG A 131 -5.00 -0.19 10.20
C ARG A 131 -4.20 0.07 8.92
N SER A 132 -4.21 1.30 8.43
CA SER A 132 -3.53 1.65 7.17
C SER A 132 -2.11 2.17 7.38
N LYS A 133 -1.67 2.37 8.63
CA LYS A 133 -0.40 3.01 8.97
C LYS A 133 -0.23 4.39 8.37
N VAL A 134 -1.32 5.09 8.06
CA VAL A 134 -1.28 6.47 7.53
C VAL A 134 -1.49 7.48 8.65
N TYR A 135 -0.70 8.55 8.67
CA TYR A 135 -0.86 9.68 9.59
C TYR A 135 -1.19 10.99 8.88
N HIS A 136 -2.01 11.81 9.52
CA HIS A 136 -2.45 13.12 9.06
C HIS A 136 -1.83 14.22 9.92
N CYS A 137 -1.32 15.25 9.25
CA CYS A 137 -0.88 16.46 9.92
C CYS A 137 -2.06 17.43 10.10
N PRO A 138 -2.08 18.23 11.18
CA PRO A 138 -3.01 19.32 11.37
C PRO A 138 -3.07 20.22 10.13
N GLY A 139 -4.29 20.51 9.65
CA GLY A 139 -4.51 21.30 8.44
C GLY A 139 -4.60 20.50 7.13
N GLN A 140 -4.45 19.18 7.15
CA GLN A 140 -4.84 18.34 6.01
C GLN A 140 -6.36 18.15 5.95
N ARG A 141 -6.91 18.01 4.74
CA ARG A 141 -8.36 17.91 4.45
C ARG A 141 -9.09 16.84 5.27
N ASP A 142 -8.40 15.76 5.60
CA ASP A 142 -8.98 14.61 6.30
C ASP A 142 -8.58 14.52 7.78
N TYR A 143 -7.81 15.50 8.28
CA TYR A 143 -7.32 15.51 9.66
C TYR A 143 -8.44 15.50 10.71
N ASP A 144 -9.51 16.27 10.50
CA ASP A 144 -10.64 16.34 11.44
C ASP A 144 -11.60 15.17 11.33
N ARG A 145 -11.77 14.65 10.11
CA ARG A 145 -12.58 13.46 9.85
C ARG A 145 -11.98 12.19 10.47
N MET A 146 -10.66 12.17 10.68
CA MET A 146 -9.96 11.09 11.35
C MET A 146 -10.27 10.97 12.85
N GLY A 147 -10.75 12.06 13.49
CA GLY A 147 -10.90 12.16 14.95
C GLY A 147 -11.90 11.20 15.58
N THR A 148 -12.83 10.66 14.79
CA THR A 148 -13.88 9.73 15.26
C THR A 148 -13.62 8.28 14.85
N SER A 149 -12.48 8.00 14.21
CA SER A 149 -12.16 6.66 13.72
C SER A 149 -11.88 5.68 14.88
N LYS A 150 -12.44 4.46 14.78
CA LYS A 150 -12.14 3.33 15.68
C LYS A 150 -10.64 2.98 15.73
N TYR A 151 -9.91 3.28 14.66
CA TYR A 151 -8.49 2.94 14.52
C TYR A 151 -7.56 4.14 14.81
N LEU A 152 -8.08 5.22 15.40
CA LEU A 152 -7.32 6.42 15.69
C LEU A 152 -6.18 6.14 16.65
N VAL A 153 -4.98 6.53 16.24
CA VAL A 153 -3.79 6.61 17.08
C VAL A 153 -3.32 8.06 17.06
N THR A 154 -2.82 8.57 18.18
CA THR A 154 -2.31 9.95 18.24
C THR A 154 -0.85 9.96 18.64
N PHE A 155 -0.03 10.70 17.90
CA PHE A 155 1.39 10.89 18.19
C PHE A 155 1.67 12.33 18.60
N LYS A 156 2.73 12.53 19.39
CA LYS A 156 3.20 13.86 19.81
C LYS A 156 3.97 14.57 18.70
N SER A 157 4.51 13.82 17.74
CA SER A 157 5.26 14.37 16.60
C SER A 157 5.21 13.47 15.36
N GLU A 158 5.52 14.03 14.19
CA GLU A 158 5.67 13.24 12.94
C GLU A 158 6.81 12.22 13.08
N LYS A 159 7.90 12.58 13.76
CA LYS A 159 9.03 11.69 14.00
C LYS A 159 8.62 10.43 14.79
N GLU A 160 7.75 10.59 15.78
CA GLU A 160 7.21 9.47 16.55
C GLU A 160 6.28 8.60 15.71
N ALA A 161 5.45 9.19 14.87
CA ALA A 161 4.59 8.45 13.94
C ALA A 161 5.43 7.59 12.97
N LYS A 162 6.48 8.19 12.37
CA LYS A 162 7.41 7.48 11.48
C LYS A 162 8.17 6.37 12.20
N ALA A 163 8.68 6.65 13.41
CA ALA A 163 9.35 5.63 14.23
C ALA A 163 8.42 4.47 14.62
N ALA A 164 7.11 4.73 14.73
CA ALA A 164 6.08 3.71 14.95
C ALA A 164 5.63 2.97 13.67
N GLY A 165 6.29 3.22 12.53
CA GLY A 165 6.01 2.61 11.24
C GLY A 165 4.76 3.17 10.55
N TYR A 166 4.50 4.47 10.68
CA TYR A 166 3.41 5.16 9.99
C TYR A 166 3.95 6.12 8.91
N HIS A 167 3.24 6.19 7.79
CA HIS A 167 3.57 6.99 6.61
C HIS A 167 2.60 8.18 6.47
N LYS A 168 3.05 9.26 5.84
CA LYS A 168 2.28 10.51 5.76
C LYS A 168 1.16 10.41 4.73
N ALA A 169 -0.04 10.90 5.08
CA ALA A 169 -1.14 10.98 4.12
C ALA A 169 -0.79 11.89 2.94
N GLN A 170 -0.98 11.39 1.73
CA GLN A 170 -0.83 12.16 0.49
C GLN A 170 -1.91 13.25 0.42
N ARG A 171 -1.56 14.39 -0.19
CA ARG A 171 -2.47 15.54 -0.36
C ARG A 171 -3.46 15.31 -1.49
#